data_AF-A0A7Y4SCW9-F1
#
_entry.id   AF-A0A7Y4SCW9-F1
#
_cell.length_a   1.000
_cell.length_b   1.000
_cell.length_c   1.000
_cell.angle_alpha   90.00
_cell.angle_beta   90.00
_cell.angle_gamma   90.00
#
_symmetry.space_group_name_H-M   'P 1'
#
loop_
_entity.id
_entity.type
_entity.pdbx_description
1 polymer ?
#
loop_
_entity_poly.entity_id
_entity_poly.type
_entity_poly.pdbx_seq_one_letter_code
_entity_poly.pdbx_strand_id
1 'polypeptide(L)'
;MRLKDLQNLDIEAEARAIEDDAGESLPDIRAALAEVKSGNVGRVTTPEQMLLRQARAKTGLTQIEFAKRIDTPAATLRDWEQGRFAPPGGVVCLFRLIVNHPELSQELNANY
;
A
#
# COMPACT_ATOMS: atom_id res chain seq x y z
N MET A 1 -4.62 -8.01 -3.09
CA MET A 1 -4.80 -9.43 -2.73
C MET A 1 -5.34 -9.52 -1.31
N ARG A 2 -6.41 -10.28 -1.05
CA ARG A 2 -6.96 -10.40 0.31
C ARG A 2 -6.28 -11.57 1.02
N LEU A 3 -6.07 -11.46 2.34
CA LEU A 3 -5.44 -12.51 3.16
C LEU A 3 -6.13 -13.90 3.06
N LYS A 4 -7.42 -13.93 2.75
CA LYS A 4 -8.17 -15.19 2.55
C LYS A 4 -7.79 -15.92 1.26
N ASP A 5 -7.29 -15.19 0.26
CA ASP A 5 -6.89 -15.76 -1.03
C ASP A 5 -5.59 -16.58 -0.88
N LEU A 6 -4.77 -16.25 0.12
CA LEU A 6 -3.47 -16.87 0.39
C LEU A 6 -3.54 -18.27 1.01
N GLN A 7 -4.60 -18.58 1.76
CA GLN A 7 -4.74 -19.87 2.44
C GLN A 7 -5.05 -21.02 1.47
N ASN A 8 -5.60 -20.70 0.30
CA ASN A 8 -5.98 -21.67 -0.74
C ASN A 8 -4.98 -21.77 -1.89
N LEU A 9 -3.78 -21.20 -1.74
CA LEU A 9 -2.74 -21.19 -2.78
C LEU A 9 -2.23 -22.62 -3.08
N ASP A 10 -2.23 -23.02 -4.35
CA ASP A 10 -1.52 -24.22 -4.81
C ASP A 10 -0.06 -23.83 -5.12
N ILE A 11 0.85 -24.27 -4.25
CA ILE A 11 2.25 -23.84 -4.28
C ILE A 11 2.94 -24.27 -5.58
N GLU A 12 2.67 -25.48 -6.09
CA GLU A 12 3.38 -26.00 -7.26
C GLU A 12 2.87 -25.37 -8.55
N ALA A 13 1.56 -25.15 -8.66
CA ALA A 13 0.98 -24.49 -9.83
C ALA A 13 1.50 -23.05 -9.96
N GLU A 14 1.56 -22.32 -8.84
CA GLU A 14 2.01 -20.92 -8.80
C GLU A 14 3.52 -20.82 -9.00
N ALA A 15 4.32 -21.69 -8.36
CA ALA A 15 5.77 -21.74 -8.58
C ALA A 15 6.10 -21.95 -10.06
N ARG A 16 5.44 -22.91 -10.72
CA ARG A 16 5.65 -23.17 -12.14
C ARG A 16 5.27 -21.96 -13.00
N ALA A 17 4.13 -21.34 -12.76
CA ALA A 17 3.70 -20.16 -13.51
C ALA A 17 4.71 -19.00 -13.38
N ILE A 18 5.25 -18.77 -12.18
CA ILE A 18 6.26 -17.74 -11.94
C ILE A 18 7.59 -18.06 -12.63
N GLU A 19 8.06 -19.32 -12.56
CA GLU A 19 9.29 -19.76 -13.23
C GLU A 19 9.15 -19.67 -14.76
N ASP A 20 7.99 -20.03 -15.31
CA ASP A 20 7.69 -19.93 -16.74
C ASP A 20 7.68 -18.45 -17.21
N ASP A 21 7.07 -17.54 -16.44
CA ASP A 21 7.06 -16.11 -16.72
C ASP A 21 8.44 -15.45 -16.57
N ALA A 22 9.23 -15.89 -15.58
CA ALA A 22 10.59 -15.42 -15.36
C ALA A 22 11.58 -15.96 -16.40
N GLY A 23 11.27 -17.11 -17.03
CA GLY A 23 12.15 -17.80 -17.95
C GLY A 23 13.35 -18.46 -17.28
N GLU A 24 13.32 -18.61 -15.96
CA GLU A 24 14.39 -19.23 -15.16
C GLU A 24 13.85 -20.00 -13.96
N SER A 25 14.64 -20.96 -13.48
CA SER A 25 14.32 -21.69 -12.26
C SER A 25 14.58 -20.81 -11.04
N LEU A 26 13.65 -20.82 -10.09
CA LEU A 26 13.72 -20.06 -8.85
C LEU A 26 13.72 -21.04 -7.67
N PRO A 27 14.89 -21.55 -7.22
CA PRO A 27 14.98 -22.67 -6.28
C PRO A 27 14.22 -22.44 -4.97
N ASP A 28 14.20 -21.19 -4.50
CA ASP A 28 13.61 -20.81 -3.22
C ASP A 28 12.14 -20.41 -3.31
N ILE A 29 11.55 -20.35 -4.52
CA ILE A 29 10.18 -19.83 -4.70
C ILE A 29 9.14 -20.67 -3.96
N ARG A 30 9.32 -22.00 -3.95
CA ARG A 30 8.42 -22.94 -3.28
C ARG A 30 8.45 -22.75 -1.77
N ALA A 31 9.63 -22.51 -1.19
CA ALA A 31 9.79 -22.20 0.22
C ALA A 31 9.13 -20.86 0.58
N ALA A 32 9.34 -19.83 -0.24
CA ALA A 32 8.72 -18.52 -0.05
C ALA A 32 7.18 -18.58 -0.14
N LEU A 33 6.62 -19.31 -1.10
CA LEU A 33 5.18 -19.51 -1.25
C LEU A 33 4.58 -20.30 -0.07
N ALA A 34 5.33 -21.26 0.49
CA ALA A 34 4.92 -22.00 1.69
C ALA A 34 4.84 -21.10 2.93
N GLU A 35 5.82 -20.21 3.13
CA GLU A 35 5.80 -19.22 4.22
C GLU A 35 4.57 -18.31 4.10
N VAL A 36 4.31 -17.79 2.89
CA VAL A 36 3.17 -16.93 2.60
C VAL A 36 1.83 -17.65 2.82
N LYS A 37 1.71 -18.93 2.40
CA LYS A 37 0.52 -19.77 2.64
C LYS A 37 0.29 -20.04 4.14
N SER A 38 1.35 -20.17 4.91
CA SER A 38 1.29 -20.35 6.38
C SER A 38 0.89 -19.08 7.15
N GLY A 39 0.70 -17.96 6.44
CA GLY A 39 0.38 -16.67 7.04
C GLY A 39 1.60 -15.92 7.56
N ASN A 40 2.80 -16.46 7.36
CA ASN A 40 4.05 -15.76 7.59
C ASN A 40 4.33 -14.85 6.39
N VAL A 41 3.51 -13.81 6.27
CA VAL A 41 3.63 -12.81 5.20
C VAL A 41 4.55 -11.71 5.70
N GLY A 42 5.50 -11.29 4.85
CA GLY A 42 6.27 -10.08 5.08
C GLY A 42 5.39 -8.82 5.08
N ARG A 43 5.98 -7.67 4.75
CA ARG A 43 5.24 -6.40 4.73
C ARG A 43 4.07 -6.42 3.72
N VAL A 44 2.84 -6.37 4.21
CA VAL A 44 1.63 -6.26 3.36
C VAL A 44 1.40 -4.82 2.95
N THR A 45 1.39 -4.55 1.64
CA THR A 45 1.00 -3.25 1.10
C THR A 45 -0.50 -3.25 0.81
N THR A 46 -1.26 -2.41 1.51
CA THR A 46 -2.72 -2.30 1.32
C THR A 46 -3.08 -1.36 0.16
N PRO A 47 -4.26 -1.51 -0.47
CA PRO A 47 -4.76 -0.55 -1.46
C PRO A 47 -4.77 0.89 -0.94
N GLU A 48 -5.14 1.09 0.32
CA GLU A 48 -5.19 2.40 0.98
C GLU A 48 -3.79 3.01 1.14
N GLN A 49 -2.78 2.20 1.43
CA GLN A 49 -1.38 2.64 1.44
C GLN A 49 -0.91 3.11 0.07
N MET A 50 -1.22 2.35 -0.99
CA MET A 50 -0.84 2.73 -2.36
C MET A 50 -1.52 4.03 -2.77
N LEU A 51 -2.81 4.15 -2.46
CA LEU A 51 -3.61 5.34 -2.73
C LEU A 51 -3.05 6.57 -2.02
N LEU A 52 -2.70 6.47 -0.74
CA LEU A 52 -2.09 7.57 0.02
C LEU A 52 -0.77 8.03 -0.61
N ARG A 53 0.13 7.09 -0.92
CA ARG A 53 1.42 7.40 -1.57
C ARG A 53 1.22 8.08 -2.92
N GLN A 54 0.24 7.61 -3.70
CA GLN A 54 -0.12 8.21 -4.98
C GLN A 54 -0.66 9.64 -4.81
N ALA A 55 -1.56 9.86 -3.85
CA ALA A 55 -2.11 11.18 -3.56
C ALA A 55 -0.99 12.18 -3.24
N ARG A 56 -0.08 11.83 -2.32
CA ARG A 56 1.05 12.69 -1.98
C ARG A 56 2.02 12.92 -3.14
N ALA A 57 2.33 11.87 -3.91
CA ALA A 57 3.21 12.00 -5.06
C ALA A 57 2.67 12.98 -6.09
N LYS A 58 1.35 12.96 -6.34
CA LYS A 58 0.69 13.88 -7.28
C LYS A 58 0.71 15.34 -6.83
N THR A 59 0.79 15.62 -5.53
CA THR A 59 0.91 17.00 -5.03
C THR A 59 2.34 17.53 -5.03
N GLY A 60 3.35 16.66 -5.24
CA GLY A 60 4.77 17.04 -5.17
C GLY A 60 5.26 17.41 -3.77
N LEU A 61 4.47 17.14 -2.71
CA LEU A 61 4.79 17.51 -1.34
C LEU A 61 5.64 16.44 -0.65
N THR A 62 6.54 16.87 0.24
CA THR A 62 7.21 15.97 1.17
C THR A 62 6.20 15.32 2.12
N GLN A 63 6.58 14.23 2.80
CA GLN A 63 5.72 13.56 3.78
C GLN A 63 5.25 14.51 4.88
N ILE A 64 6.13 15.38 5.37
CA ILE A 64 5.80 16.34 6.44
C ILE A 64 4.87 17.44 5.93
N GLU A 65 5.11 17.98 4.74
CA GLU A 65 4.24 19.01 4.16
C GLU A 65 2.86 18.47 3.83
N PHE A 66 2.77 17.25 3.29
CA PHE A 66 1.48 16.60 3.03
C PHE A 66 0.73 16.31 4.32
N ALA A 67 1.42 15.82 5.37
CA ALA A 67 0.83 15.59 6.68
C ALA A 67 0.22 16.88 7.26
N LYS A 68 0.98 17.98 7.21
CA LYS A 68 0.47 19.31 7.59
C LYS A 68 -0.71 19.74 6.73
N ARG A 69 -0.68 19.46 5.43
CA ARG A 69 -1.72 19.87 4.49
C ARG A 69 -3.09 19.26 4.82
N ILE A 70 -3.10 18.01 5.25
CA ILE A 70 -4.33 17.27 5.61
C ILE A 70 -4.62 17.28 7.13
N ASP A 71 -3.98 18.19 7.87
CA ASP A 71 -4.07 18.29 9.33
C ASP A 71 -3.89 16.94 10.06
N THR A 72 -2.79 16.26 9.76
CA THR A 72 -2.46 14.95 10.34
C THR A 72 -1.04 14.97 10.89
N PRO A 73 -0.78 14.42 12.09
CA PRO A 73 0.58 14.29 12.60
C PRO A 73 1.46 13.48 11.63
N ALA A 74 2.69 13.95 11.38
CA ALA A 74 3.60 13.29 10.45
C ALA A 74 3.88 11.81 10.82
N ALA A 75 3.91 11.50 12.11
CA ALA A 75 4.05 10.12 12.60
C ALA A 75 2.85 9.24 12.19
N THR A 76 1.63 9.77 12.31
CA THR A 76 0.40 9.08 11.90
C THR A 76 0.36 8.85 10.39
N LEU A 77 0.67 9.87 9.59
CA LEU A 77 0.77 9.73 8.12
C LEU A 77 1.82 8.66 7.75
N ARG A 78 2.97 8.67 8.42
CA ARG A 78 4.03 7.67 8.21
C ARG A 78 3.56 6.27 8.55
N ASP A 79 2.84 6.08 9.65
CA ASP A 79 2.31 4.77 10.04
C ASP A 79 1.29 4.26 9.01
N TRP A 80 0.48 5.16 8.42
CA TRP A 80 -0.39 4.83 7.29
C TRP A 80 0.42 4.46 6.05
N GLU A 81 1.40 5.26 5.61
CA GLU A 81 2.24 4.95 4.44
C GLU A 81 3.10 3.69 4.62
N GLN A 82 3.40 3.32 5.87
CA GLN A 82 4.14 2.11 6.21
C GLN A 82 3.23 0.89 6.37
N GLY A 83 1.93 1.11 6.51
CA GLY A 83 0.96 0.04 6.67
C GLY A 83 0.84 -0.52 8.08
N ARG A 84 1.34 0.21 9.07
CA ARG A 84 1.15 -0.15 10.48
C ARG A 84 -0.30 0.05 10.90
N PHE A 85 -0.97 1.05 10.33
CA PHE A 85 -2.39 1.31 10.52
C PHE A 85 -3.07 1.69 9.19
N ALA A 86 -4.38 1.46 9.11
CA ALA A 86 -5.19 1.95 8.00
C ALA A 86 -5.64 3.40 8.27
N PRO A 87 -5.64 4.28 7.25
CA PRO A 87 -6.28 5.59 7.37
C PRO A 87 -7.81 5.45 7.54
N PRO A 88 -8.47 6.37 8.26
CA PRO A 88 -9.92 6.39 8.36
C PRO A 88 -10.60 6.49 6.99
N GLY A 89 -11.82 5.95 6.85
CA GLY A 89 -12.53 5.91 5.56
C GLY A 89 -12.75 7.28 4.92
N GLY A 90 -13.01 8.32 5.72
CA GLY A 90 -13.12 9.70 5.21
C GLY A 90 -11.79 10.22 4.62
N VAL A 91 -10.67 9.85 5.23
CA VAL A 91 -9.32 10.20 4.74
C VAL A 91 -8.99 9.42 3.47
N VAL A 92 -9.40 8.16 3.36
CA VAL A 92 -9.30 7.38 2.10
C VAL A 92 -10.08 8.07 0.98
N CYS A 93 -11.28 8.57 1.27
CA CYS A 93 -12.08 9.34 0.32
C CYS A 93 -11.33 10.61 -0.15
N LEU A 94 -10.76 11.36 0.79
CA LEU A 94 -9.92 12.53 0.50
C LEU A 94 -8.74 12.17 -0.43
N PHE A 95 -8.05 11.07 -0.19
CA PHE A 95 -6.95 10.65 -1.06
C PHE A 95 -7.40 10.34 -2.48
N ARG A 96 -8.58 9.72 -2.68
CA ARG A 96 -9.15 9.52 -4.02
C ARG A 96 -9.43 10.85 -4.71
N LEU A 97 -9.97 11.82 -3.97
CA LEU A 97 -10.22 13.15 -4.50
C LEU A 97 -8.91 13.82 -4.94
N ILE A 98 -7.89 13.83 -4.09
CA ILE A 98 -6.56 14.41 -4.41
C ILE A 98 -5.90 13.68 -5.59
N VAL A 99 -6.06 12.36 -5.71
CA VAL A 99 -5.51 11.64 -6.87
C VAL A 99 -6.14 12.11 -8.18
N ASN A 100 -7.45 12.38 -8.18
CA ASN A 100 -8.15 12.86 -9.38
C ASN A 100 -7.96 14.36 -9.62
N HIS A 101 -7.81 15.13 -8.55
CA HIS A 101 -7.73 16.59 -8.54
C HIS A 101 -6.62 17.08 -7.59
N PRO A 102 -5.33 16.94 -7.95
CA PRO A 102 -4.21 17.29 -7.06
C PRO A 102 -4.20 18.77 -6.66
N GLU A 103 -4.74 19.65 -7.50
CA GLU A 103 -4.91 21.08 -7.27
C GLU A 103 -5.76 21.39 -6.03
N LEU A 104 -6.78 20.58 -5.74
CA LEU A 104 -7.64 20.75 -4.56
C LEU A 104 -6.87 20.57 -3.25
N SER A 105 -5.72 19.90 -3.28
CA SER A 105 -4.87 19.84 -2.10
C SER A 105 -4.47 21.22 -1.60
N GLN A 106 -4.41 22.25 -2.45
CA GLN A 106 -4.03 23.62 -2.06
C GLN A 106 -5.09 24.34 -1.23
N GLU A 107 -6.35 23.91 -1.32
CA GLU A 107 -7.46 24.48 -0.55
C GLU A 107 -7.51 23.93 0.88
N LEU A 108 -6.88 22.77 1.12
CA LEU A 108 -6.73 22.22 2.46
C LEU A 108 -5.77 23.10 3.25
N ASN A 109 -6.19 23.59 4.41
CA ASN A 109 -5.32 24.33 5.31
C ASN A 109 -5.64 23.92 6.75
N ALA A 110 -4.63 23.47 7.48
CA ALA A 110 -4.71 23.08 8.89
C ALA A 110 -4.78 24.30 9.85
N ASN A 111 -5.49 25.36 9.45
CA ASN A 111 -5.62 26.58 10.22
C ASN A 111 -7.07 26.70 10.69
N TYR A 112 -7.37 26.12 11.85
CA TYR A 112 -8.49 26.52 12.70
C TYR A 112 -7.94 27.27 13.90
#